data_AF-A0A091J3K7-F1
#
_entry.id   AF-A0A091J3K7-F1
#
_cell.length_a   1.000
_cell.length_b   1.000
_cell.length_c   1.000
_cell.angle_alpha   90.00
_cell.angle_beta   90.00
_cell.angle_gamma   90.00
#
_symmetry.space_group_name_H-M   'P 1'
#
loop_
_entity.id
_entity.type
_entity.pdbx_description
1 polymer ?
#
loop_
_entity_poly.entity_id
_entity_poly.type
_entity_poly.pdbx_seq_one_letter_code
_entity_poly.pdbx_strand_id
1 'polypeptide(L)'
;YLHPILRRQKVAYGIYIINQFGEDTFNRAKLLNVGFLEALKDDEEYDCFIFSDVDLVPMDDRNLYRCYEQPRHFAVGMDKFGFRLPYAGYFGGVSGLSKSQFLKINGFPNEYWGWGGEDDDIFNRISLNGMKVSRPDIRIGRYRMIKHERDKHNEPNPQRFTKIQNTKMTMKRDGISSLQYRLVEVSRQPMYTNITVEIGRPPPRLARG
;
A
#
# COMPACT_ATOMS: atom_id res chain seq x y z
N TYR A 1 3.06 15.79 -9.93
CA TYR A 1 1.63 16.08 -9.65
C TYR A 1 1.33 16.21 -8.17
N LEU A 2 1.86 15.34 -7.30
CA LEU A 2 1.49 15.31 -5.89
C LEU A 2 2.11 16.43 -5.03
N HIS A 3 3.37 16.82 -5.25
CA HIS A 3 4.03 17.87 -4.45
C HIS A 3 3.25 19.19 -4.32
N PRO A 4 2.73 19.80 -5.41
CA PRO A 4 1.92 21.01 -5.28
C PRO A 4 0.66 20.81 -4.44
N ILE A 5 0.03 19.64 -4.50
CA ILE A 5 -1.16 19.30 -3.70
C ILE A 5 -0.79 19.24 -2.22
N LEU A 6 0.25 18.46 -1.87
CA LEU A 6 0.70 18.33 -0.48
C LEU A 6 1.13 19.67 0.12
N ARG A 7 1.80 20.53 -0.66
CA ARG A 7 2.15 21.89 -0.24
C ARG A 7 0.91 22.75 0.04
N ARG A 8 -0.13 22.70 -0.81
CA ARG A 8 -1.39 23.43 -0.57
C ARG A 8 -2.14 22.90 0.64
N GLN A 9 -2.01 21.62 0.94
CA GLN A 9 -2.57 20.98 2.13
C GLN A 9 -1.80 21.29 3.41
N LYS A 10 -0.64 21.96 3.32
CA LYS A 10 0.22 22.38 4.44
C LYS A 10 0.63 21.20 5.34
N VAL A 11 0.89 20.04 4.74
CA VAL A 11 1.42 18.88 5.46
C VAL A 11 2.95 18.89 5.44
N ALA A 12 3.57 18.50 6.54
CA ALA A 12 4.97 18.07 6.55
C ALA A 12 5.01 16.64 6.01
N TYR A 13 5.87 16.37 5.02
CA TYR A 13 5.90 15.06 4.35
C TYR A 13 7.28 14.74 3.79
N GLY A 14 7.60 13.44 3.76
CA GLY A 14 8.61 12.85 2.90
C GLY A 14 7.96 12.00 1.81
N ILE A 15 8.62 11.87 0.65
CA ILE A 15 8.23 10.92 -0.40
C ILE A 15 9.27 9.82 -0.46
N TYR A 16 8.84 8.58 -0.22
CA TYR A 16 9.67 7.39 -0.28
C TYR A 16 9.21 6.50 -1.43
N ILE A 17 10.10 6.27 -2.40
CA ILE A 17 9.90 5.31 -3.47
C ILE A 17 10.63 4.04 -3.07
N ILE A 18 9.87 2.97 -2.81
CA ILE A 18 10.44 1.67 -2.42
C ILE A 18 10.58 0.82 -3.68
N ASN A 19 11.81 0.68 -4.13
CA ASN A 19 12.15 -0.02 -5.36
C ASN A 19 12.53 -1.48 -5.06
N GLN A 20 11.89 -2.43 -5.76
CA GLN A 20 12.23 -3.84 -5.66
C GLN A 20 13.47 -4.13 -6.50
N PHE A 21 14.51 -4.69 -5.88
CA PHE A 21 15.71 -5.13 -6.58
C PHE A 21 15.46 -6.45 -7.32
N GLY A 22 15.93 -6.52 -8.57
CA GLY A 22 15.82 -7.70 -9.43
C GLY A 22 14.50 -7.83 -10.19
N GLU A 23 14.39 -8.91 -10.97
CA GLU A 23 13.27 -9.18 -11.90
C GLU A 23 12.35 -10.31 -11.39
N ASP A 24 12.39 -10.59 -10.08
CA ASP A 24 11.50 -11.56 -9.45
C ASP A 24 10.07 -10.99 -9.34
N THR A 25 9.08 -11.85 -9.07
CA THR A 25 7.66 -11.45 -8.95
C THR A 25 7.49 -10.26 -8.00
N PHE A 26 6.72 -9.27 -8.43
CA PHE A 26 6.46 -8.07 -7.65
C PHE A 26 5.66 -8.38 -6.37
N ASN A 27 5.99 -7.72 -5.27
CA ASN A 27 5.25 -7.85 -4.01
C ASN A 27 4.99 -6.48 -3.38
N ARG A 28 3.86 -5.91 -3.77
CA ARG A 28 3.41 -4.57 -3.36
C ARG A 28 3.34 -4.43 -1.84
N ALA A 29 2.55 -5.28 -1.16
CA ALA A 29 2.32 -5.18 0.28
C ALA A 29 3.62 -5.28 1.10
N LYS A 30 4.56 -6.14 0.68
CA LYS A 30 5.85 -6.27 1.34
C LYS A 30 6.72 -5.01 1.19
N LEU A 31 6.73 -4.38 0.02
CA LEU A 31 7.44 -3.11 -0.20
C LEU A 31 6.84 -1.97 0.63
N LEU A 32 5.52 -1.95 0.80
CA LEU A 32 4.85 -0.96 1.65
C LEU A 32 5.24 -1.12 3.14
N ASN A 33 5.40 -2.36 3.63
CA ASN A 33 5.95 -2.62 4.96
C ASN A 33 7.41 -2.14 5.10
N VAL A 34 8.24 -2.35 4.07
CA VAL A 34 9.62 -1.81 4.05
C VAL A 34 9.60 -0.29 4.14
N GLY A 35 8.76 0.37 3.34
CA GLY A 35 8.63 1.83 3.34
C GLY A 35 8.22 2.41 4.69
N PHE A 36 7.32 1.73 5.41
CA PHE A 36 6.97 2.11 6.78
C PHE A 36 8.19 2.09 7.72
N LEU A 37 8.99 1.01 7.70
CA LEU A 37 10.14 0.90 8.58
C LEU A 37 11.27 1.86 8.21
N GLU A 38 11.57 2.01 6.91
CA GLU A 38 12.66 2.88 6.45
C GLU A 38 12.33 4.36 6.63
N ALA A 39 11.07 4.76 6.42
CA ALA A 39 10.66 6.14 6.71
C ALA A 39 10.85 6.47 8.20
N LEU A 40 10.54 5.53 9.11
CA LEU A 40 10.75 5.71 10.54
C LEU A 40 12.22 5.74 10.96
N LYS A 41 13.15 5.17 10.19
CA LYS A 41 14.59 5.32 10.43
C LYS A 41 15.09 6.71 10.04
N ASP A 42 14.43 7.35 9.08
CA ASP A 42 14.75 8.71 8.64
C ASP A 42 14.18 9.75 9.61
N ASP A 43 12.94 9.54 10.07
CA ASP A 43 12.28 10.36 11.06
C ASP A 43 11.29 9.53 11.90
N GLU A 44 11.62 9.34 13.18
CA GLU A 44 10.81 8.55 14.11
C GLU A 44 9.47 9.24 14.46
N GLU A 45 9.36 10.55 14.22
CA GLU A 45 8.18 11.37 14.50
C GLU A 45 7.06 11.17 13.47
N TYR A 46 7.33 10.50 12.34
CA TYR A 46 6.27 10.15 11.39
C TYR A 46 5.16 9.35 12.10
N ASP A 47 3.98 9.95 12.18
CA ASP A 47 2.80 9.41 12.84
C ASP A 47 1.72 8.98 11.84
N CYS A 48 1.91 9.28 10.56
CA CYS A 48 0.98 9.02 9.47
C CYS A 48 1.67 8.51 8.21
N PHE A 49 1.14 7.42 7.64
CA PHE A 49 1.68 6.76 6.47
C PHE A 49 0.62 6.68 5.39
N ILE A 50 0.90 7.26 4.21
CA ILE A 50 0.05 7.19 3.04
C ILE A 50 0.70 6.24 2.02
N PHE A 51 0.02 5.14 1.72
CA PHE A 51 0.43 4.14 0.76
C PHE A 51 -0.27 4.42 -0.56
N SER A 52 0.49 4.72 -1.61
CA SER A 52 -0.03 5.19 -2.90
C SER A 52 0.57 4.40 -4.04
N ASP A 53 -0.28 3.89 -4.92
CA ASP A 53 0.17 3.44 -6.24
C ASP A 53 0.70 4.65 -7.04
N VAL A 54 1.79 4.44 -7.79
CA VAL A 54 2.51 5.50 -8.51
C VAL A 54 1.72 6.05 -9.71
N ASP A 55 0.80 5.26 -10.23
CA ASP A 55 -0.05 5.55 -11.38
C ASP A 55 -1.35 6.27 -10.99
N LEU A 56 -1.61 6.52 -9.70
CA LEU A 56 -2.85 7.17 -9.25
C LEU A 56 -2.63 8.63 -8.86
N VAL A 57 -3.31 9.53 -9.57
CA VAL A 57 -3.27 10.98 -9.32
C VAL A 57 -4.62 11.48 -8.81
N PRO A 58 -4.68 12.14 -7.63
CA PRO A 58 -5.92 12.73 -7.12
C PRO A 58 -6.38 13.87 -8.03
N MET A 59 -7.68 13.95 -8.29
CA MET A 59 -8.29 14.96 -9.15
C MET A 59 -8.75 16.21 -8.38
N ASP A 60 -8.76 16.15 -7.05
CA ASP A 60 -9.26 17.22 -6.18
C ASP A 60 -8.37 17.34 -4.94
N ASP A 61 -7.83 18.53 -4.68
CA ASP A 61 -6.91 18.76 -3.57
C ASP A 61 -7.61 18.93 -2.21
N ARG A 62 -8.94 18.93 -2.18
CA ARG A 62 -9.73 18.76 -0.94
C ARG A 62 -9.66 17.32 -0.41
N ASN A 63 -9.14 16.38 -1.18
CA ASN A 63 -8.80 15.05 -0.67
C ASN A 63 -7.51 15.12 0.14
N LEU A 64 -7.62 15.42 1.43
CA LEU A 64 -6.47 15.73 2.30
C LEU A 64 -5.63 14.48 2.60
N TYR A 65 -4.37 14.45 2.18
CA TYR A 65 -3.41 13.36 2.41
C TYR A 65 -2.88 13.40 3.85
N ARG A 66 -3.72 12.96 4.78
CA ARG A 66 -3.40 12.84 6.21
C ARG A 66 -4.17 11.68 6.82
N CYS A 67 -3.76 11.25 8.00
CA CYS A 67 -4.41 10.18 8.73
C CYS A 67 -5.61 10.73 9.52
N TYR A 68 -6.50 9.82 9.89
CA TYR A 68 -7.74 10.10 10.60
C TYR A 68 -7.89 9.08 11.74
N GLU A 69 -8.91 9.24 12.58
CA GLU A 69 -9.20 8.29 13.68
C GLU A 69 -9.38 6.83 13.21
N GLN A 70 -9.78 6.66 11.96
CA GLN A 70 -10.01 5.39 11.29
C GLN A 70 -9.13 5.28 10.03
N PRO A 71 -8.63 4.08 9.68
CA PRO A 71 -7.88 3.86 8.44
C PRO A 71 -8.59 4.45 7.22
N ARG A 72 -7.86 5.23 6.42
CA ARG A 72 -8.42 6.05 5.36
C ARG A 72 -8.22 5.40 4.01
N HIS A 73 -9.29 5.28 3.22
CA HIS A 73 -9.22 4.94 1.80
C HIS A 73 -9.46 6.21 0.97
N PHE A 74 -8.47 6.65 0.22
CA PHE A 74 -8.52 7.90 -0.55
C PHE A 74 -9.09 7.69 -1.95
N ALA A 75 -8.69 6.60 -2.62
CA ALA A 75 -9.02 6.31 -4.02
C ALA A 75 -10.41 5.68 -4.22
N VAL A 76 -11.47 6.36 -3.74
CA VAL A 76 -12.84 5.82 -3.75
C VAL A 76 -13.55 5.87 -5.10
N GLY A 77 -13.07 6.70 -6.04
CA GLY A 77 -13.60 6.80 -7.39
C GLY A 77 -12.47 6.89 -8.42
N MET A 78 -12.01 5.76 -8.93
CA MET A 78 -11.03 5.73 -10.03
C MET A 78 -11.73 5.75 -11.39
N ASP A 79 -11.14 6.47 -12.35
CA ASP A 79 -11.65 6.54 -13.72
C ASP A 79 -11.74 5.16 -14.40
N LYS A 80 -10.78 4.26 -14.15
CA LYS A 80 -10.80 2.88 -14.64
C LYS A 80 -12.03 2.05 -14.20
N PHE A 81 -12.67 2.45 -13.10
CA PHE A 81 -13.89 1.84 -12.58
C PHE A 81 -15.12 2.74 -12.76
N GLY A 82 -15.06 3.71 -13.69
CA GLY A 82 -16.15 4.65 -13.96
C GLY A 82 -16.46 5.57 -12.79
N PHE A 83 -15.46 5.93 -11.98
CA PHE A 83 -15.59 6.74 -10.76
C PHE A 83 -16.52 6.14 -9.70
N ARG A 84 -16.60 4.81 -9.64
CA ARG A 84 -17.37 4.06 -8.64
C ARG A 84 -16.45 3.20 -7.80
N LEU A 85 -16.84 2.99 -6.54
CA LEU A 85 -16.18 2.04 -5.67
C LEU A 85 -16.51 0.62 -6.15
N PRO A 86 -15.52 -0.25 -6.44
CA PRO A 86 -15.78 -1.60 -6.97
C PRO A 86 -16.67 -2.46 -6.08
N TYR A 87 -16.41 -2.43 -4.76
CA TYR A 87 -17.19 -3.12 -3.73
C TYR A 87 -16.88 -2.52 -2.35
N ALA A 88 -17.73 -2.77 -1.35
CA ALA A 88 -17.63 -2.13 -0.04
C ALA A 88 -16.30 -2.39 0.70
N GLY A 89 -15.73 -3.58 0.53
CA GLY A 89 -14.44 -4.00 1.09
C GLY A 89 -13.20 -3.49 0.35
N TYR A 90 -13.36 -2.77 -0.76
CA TYR A 90 -12.22 -2.34 -1.57
C TYR A 90 -11.36 -1.30 -0.83
N PHE A 91 -10.05 -1.56 -0.73
CA PHE A 91 -9.08 -0.73 -0.01
C PHE A 91 -7.78 -0.47 -0.81
N GLY A 92 -7.79 -0.76 -2.11
CA GLY A 92 -6.64 -0.60 -2.99
C GLY A 92 -6.40 0.80 -3.51
N GLY A 93 -5.31 0.99 -4.26
CA GLY A 93 -4.96 2.27 -4.85
C GLY A 93 -4.20 3.19 -3.89
N VAL A 94 -4.95 4.01 -3.13
CA VAL A 94 -4.36 4.97 -2.18
C VAL A 94 -5.06 4.85 -0.83
N SER A 95 -4.30 4.53 0.20
CA SER A 95 -4.78 4.36 1.57
C SER A 95 -3.84 5.01 2.59
N GLY A 96 -4.33 5.24 3.81
CA GLY A 96 -3.54 5.87 4.87
C GLY A 96 -3.87 5.31 6.24
N LEU A 97 -2.83 5.06 7.01
CA LEU A 97 -2.92 4.56 8.38
C LEU A 97 -1.97 5.35 9.28
N SER A 98 -2.42 5.69 10.49
CA SER A 98 -1.52 6.19 11.50
C SER A 98 -0.50 5.12 11.91
N LYS A 99 0.62 5.52 12.52
CA LYS A 99 1.62 4.61 13.09
C LYS A 99 0.95 3.56 13.99
N SER A 100 0.05 4.01 14.87
CA SER A 100 -0.69 3.13 15.78
C SER A 100 -1.65 2.19 15.06
N GLN A 101 -2.38 2.65 14.05
CA GLN A 101 -3.28 1.80 13.26
C GLN A 101 -2.51 0.73 12.48
N PHE A 102 -1.39 1.10 11.85
CA PHE A 102 -0.55 0.19 11.08
C PHE A 102 0.08 -0.89 11.97
N LEU A 103 0.63 -0.50 13.13
CA LEU A 103 1.17 -1.46 14.10
C LEU A 103 0.09 -2.37 14.69
N LYS A 104 -1.12 -1.85 14.96
CA LYS A 104 -2.25 -2.64 15.49
C LYS A 104 -2.63 -3.82 14.58
N ILE A 105 -2.49 -3.66 13.28
CA ILE A 105 -2.81 -4.73 12.30
C ILE A 105 -1.61 -5.61 11.94
N ASN A 106 -0.46 -5.43 12.62
CA ASN A 106 0.82 -6.05 12.27
C ASN A 106 1.28 -5.69 10.84
N GLY A 107 0.96 -4.47 10.38
CA GLY A 107 1.15 -4.05 8.98
C GLY A 107 0.47 -4.95 7.96
N PHE A 108 1.04 -4.98 6.75
CA PHE A 108 0.47 -5.64 5.58
C PHE A 108 1.03 -7.06 5.39
N PRO A 109 0.35 -7.96 4.65
CA PRO A 109 0.86 -9.32 4.43
C PRO A 109 2.11 -9.32 3.53
N ASN A 110 3.12 -10.14 3.86
CA ASN A 110 4.34 -10.27 3.07
C ASN A 110 4.25 -11.38 2.01
N GLU A 111 3.23 -12.23 2.06
CA GLU A 111 3.16 -13.42 1.21
C GLU A 111 2.34 -13.24 -0.09
N TYR A 112 1.95 -12.01 -0.43
CA TYR A 112 1.24 -11.71 -1.66
C TYR A 112 2.21 -11.39 -2.81
N TRP A 113 2.68 -12.45 -3.44
CA TRP A 113 3.50 -12.37 -4.65
C TRP A 113 2.62 -12.33 -5.90
N GLY A 114 2.75 -11.26 -6.69
CA GLY A 114 1.97 -11.01 -7.89
C GLY A 114 0.67 -10.24 -7.60
N TRP A 115 -0.18 -10.15 -8.61
CA TRP A 115 -1.33 -9.26 -8.59
C TRP A 115 -2.52 -9.83 -7.80
N GLY A 116 -2.96 -9.06 -6.81
CA GLY A 116 -4.32 -9.05 -6.28
C GLY A 116 -4.53 -9.79 -4.95
N GLY A 117 -5.48 -9.25 -4.18
CA GLY A 117 -6.01 -9.80 -2.94
C GLY A 117 -5.29 -9.35 -1.67
N GLU A 118 -4.16 -8.65 -1.78
CA GLU A 118 -3.45 -8.09 -0.64
C GLU A 118 -4.23 -6.92 -0.02
N ASP A 119 -4.88 -6.08 -0.83
CA ASP A 119 -5.72 -4.99 -0.35
C ASP A 119 -6.95 -5.50 0.41
N ASP A 120 -7.51 -6.63 -0.01
CA ASP A 120 -8.63 -7.30 0.65
C ASP A 120 -8.20 -7.92 1.99
N ASP A 121 -6.99 -8.49 2.06
CA ASP A 121 -6.38 -8.95 3.32
C ASP A 121 -6.18 -7.78 4.28
N ILE A 122 -5.67 -6.65 3.80
CA ILE A 122 -5.52 -5.42 4.60
C ILE A 122 -6.87 -4.95 5.13
N PHE A 123 -7.91 -4.90 4.29
CA PHE A 123 -9.27 -4.58 4.73
C PHE A 123 -9.78 -5.54 5.83
N ASN A 124 -9.53 -6.84 5.67
CA ASN A 124 -9.88 -7.85 6.66
C ASN A 124 -9.13 -7.63 7.98
N ARG A 125 -7.82 -7.33 7.94
CA ARG A 125 -7.02 -7.03 9.15
C ARG A 125 -7.54 -5.82 9.91
N ILE A 126 -7.92 -4.76 9.19
CA ILE A 126 -8.54 -3.56 9.75
C ILE A 126 -9.84 -3.92 10.47
N SER A 127 -10.73 -4.65 9.79
CA SER A 127 -12.03 -5.06 10.31
C SER A 127 -11.91 -5.99 11.52
N LEU A 128 -11.01 -6.97 11.46
CA LEU A 128 -10.73 -7.91 12.55
C LEU A 128 -10.14 -7.24 13.80
N ASN A 129 -9.51 -6.08 13.64
CA ASN A 129 -9.01 -5.24 14.76
C ASN A 129 -10.02 -4.17 15.21
N GLY A 130 -11.29 -4.30 14.82
CA GLY A 130 -12.39 -3.43 15.24
C GLY A 130 -12.33 -2.02 14.66
N MET A 131 -11.51 -1.79 13.64
CA MET A 131 -11.44 -0.52 12.92
C MET A 131 -12.37 -0.55 11.70
N LYS A 132 -12.80 0.62 11.26
CA LYS A 132 -13.64 0.81 10.07
C LYS A 132 -12.88 1.63 9.05
N VAL A 133 -13.17 1.44 7.76
CA VAL A 133 -12.55 2.27 6.72
C VAL A 133 -13.28 3.60 6.60
N SER A 134 -12.55 4.69 6.78
CA SER A 134 -13.00 6.06 6.50
C SER A 134 -12.77 6.41 5.03
N ARG A 135 -13.69 7.18 4.43
CA ARG A 135 -13.67 7.55 3.00
C ARG A 135 -14.07 9.02 2.80
N PRO A 136 -13.50 9.74 1.83
CA PRO A 136 -13.99 11.06 1.41
C PRO A 136 -15.35 10.95 0.71
N ASP A 137 -16.02 12.09 0.50
CA ASP A 137 -17.10 12.19 -0.49
C ASP A 137 -16.56 11.74 -1.87
N ILE A 138 -17.35 10.96 -2.60
CA ILE A 138 -16.94 10.35 -3.87
C ILE A 138 -16.57 11.38 -4.95
N ARG A 139 -17.06 12.62 -4.85
CA ARG A 139 -16.69 13.71 -5.77
C ARG A 139 -15.29 14.24 -5.50
N ILE A 140 -14.86 14.19 -4.23
CA ILE A 140 -13.54 14.64 -3.78
C ILE A 140 -12.50 13.51 -3.93
N GLY A 141 -12.87 12.28 -3.60
CA GLY A 141 -11.97 11.13 -3.69
C GLY A 141 -11.83 10.53 -5.09
N ARG A 142 -11.87 11.36 -6.13
CA ARG A 142 -11.69 10.93 -7.51
C ARG A 142 -10.21 10.88 -7.89
N TYR A 143 -9.84 9.83 -8.60
CA TYR A 143 -8.49 9.59 -9.08
C TYR A 143 -8.50 9.27 -10.57
N ARG A 144 -7.43 9.71 -11.24
CA ARG A 144 -7.11 9.31 -12.61
C ARG A 144 -5.93 8.35 -12.57
N MET A 145 -6.07 7.22 -13.26
CA MET A 145 -4.99 6.27 -13.48
C MET A 145 -4.16 6.70 -14.69
N ILE A 146 -2.85 6.80 -14.52
CA ILE A 146 -1.91 6.92 -15.64
C ILE A 146 -1.96 5.61 -16.40
N LYS A 147 -2.26 5.67 -17.70
CA LYS A 147 -2.39 4.46 -18.52
C LYS A 147 -1.02 3.82 -18.72
N HIS A 148 -0.94 2.52 -18.44
CA HIS A 148 0.21 1.68 -18.74
C HIS A 148 -0.26 0.29 -19.21
N GLU A 149 0.59 -0.43 -19.94
CA GLU A 149 0.39 -1.85 -20.20
C GLU A 149 0.55 -2.65 -18.91
N ARG A 150 0.05 -3.89 -18.89
CA ARG A 150 0.17 -4.74 -17.70
C ARG A 150 1.65 -4.92 -17.34
N ASP A 151 1.99 -4.62 -16.09
CA ASP A 151 3.37 -4.71 -15.62
C ASP A 151 3.89 -6.14 -15.70
N LYS A 152 5.11 -6.28 -16.21
CA LYS A 152 5.85 -7.54 -16.17
C LYS A 152 6.05 -7.95 -14.71
N HIS A 153 6.12 -9.26 -14.44
CA HIS A 153 6.34 -9.82 -13.11
C HIS A 153 5.20 -9.54 -12.10
N ASN A 154 4.03 -9.11 -12.58
CA ASN A 154 2.82 -8.86 -11.79
C ASN A 154 1.64 -9.73 -12.28
N GLU A 155 1.92 -11.02 -12.51
CA GLU A 155 0.91 -12.01 -12.91
C GLU A 155 -0.12 -12.22 -11.79
N PRO A 156 -1.37 -12.59 -12.11
CA PRO A 156 -2.38 -12.85 -11.09
C PRO A 156 -1.89 -13.87 -10.05
N ASN A 157 -2.00 -13.53 -8.77
CA ASN A 157 -1.68 -14.47 -7.70
C ASN A 157 -2.76 -15.58 -7.66
N PRO A 158 -2.42 -16.85 -7.97
CA PRO A 158 -3.40 -17.94 -8.02
C PRO A 158 -3.99 -18.28 -6.65
N GLN A 159 -3.31 -17.90 -5.56
CA GLN A 159 -3.73 -18.20 -4.18
C GLN A 159 -4.50 -17.05 -3.52
N ARG A 160 -4.78 -15.95 -4.24
CA ARG A 160 -5.34 -14.72 -3.65
C ARG A 160 -6.60 -14.95 -2.81
N PHE A 161 -7.55 -15.74 -3.32
CA PHE A 161 -8.82 -15.99 -2.62
C PHE A 161 -8.62 -16.82 -1.35
N THR A 162 -7.78 -17.86 -1.42
CA THR A 162 -7.42 -18.69 -0.27
C THR A 162 -6.68 -17.87 0.79
N LYS A 163 -5.76 -16.98 0.38
CA LYS A 163 -5.05 -16.10 1.31
C LYS A 163 -6.00 -15.13 2.02
N ILE A 164 -6.95 -14.51 1.31
CA ILE A 164 -7.98 -13.63 1.89
C ILE A 164 -8.84 -14.36 2.93
N GLN A 165 -9.25 -15.61 2.65
CA GLN A 165 -10.01 -16.41 3.61
C GLN A 165 -9.21 -16.73 4.88
N ASN A 166 -7.88 -16.79 4.75
CA ASN A 166 -6.98 -17.16 5.83
C ASN A 166 -6.43 -15.97 6.62
N THR A 167 -6.83 -14.71 6.31
CA THR A 167 -6.31 -13.50 6.98
C THR A 167 -6.32 -13.62 8.51
N LYS A 168 -7.44 -14.09 9.10
CA LYS A 168 -7.58 -14.24 10.56
C LYS A 168 -6.52 -15.17 11.17
N MET A 169 -6.08 -16.18 10.42
CA MET A 169 -5.07 -17.15 10.87
C MET A 169 -3.65 -16.65 10.62
N THR A 170 -3.43 -15.88 9.56
CA THR A 170 -2.08 -15.47 9.13
C THR A 170 -1.65 -14.13 9.68
N MET A 171 -2.56 -13.18 9.92
CA MET A 171 -2.20 -11.78 10.20
C MET A 171 -1.29 -11.56 11.41
N LYS A 172 -1.31 -12.47 12.41
CA LYS A 172 -0.43 -12.38 13.58
C LYS A 172 1.01 -12.81 13.30
N ARG A 173 1.22 -13.65 12.28
CA ARG A 173 2.53 -14.24 11.92
C ARG A 173 3.10 -13.72 10.60
N ASP A 174 2.25 -13.21 9.71
CA ASP A 174 2.62 -12.60 8.43
C ASP A 174 2.33 -11.09 8.48
N GLY A 175 3.38 -10.28 8.55
CA GLY A 175 3.27 -8.84 8.76
C GLY A 175 4.61 -8.15 8.94
N ILE A 176 4.64 -6.95 9.51
CA ILE A 176 5.90 -6.27 9.88
C ILE A 176 6.75 -7.14 10.80
N SER A 177 6.11 -7.87 11.73
CA SER A 177 6.82 -8.72 12.70
C SER A 177 7.63 -9.86 12.06
N SER A 178 7.32 -10.24 10.82
CA SER A 178 8.02 -11.27 10.05
C SER A 178 8.64 -10.74 8.76
N LEU A 179 8.72 -9.41 8.61
CA LEU A 179 9.28 -8.79 7.43
C LEU A 179 10.78 -9.08 7.33
N GLN A 180 11.18 -9.70 6.22
CA GLN A 180 12.57 -9.92 5.85
C GLN A 180 12.88 -9.24 4.52
N TYR A 181 13.91 -8.41 4.52
CA TYR A 181 14.46 -7.72 3.35
C TYR A 181 15.92 -7.37 3.61
N ARG A 182 16.65 -7.08 2.53
CA ARG A 182 18.01 -6.52 2.57
C ARG A 182 18.00 -5.17 1.88
N LEU A 183 18.51 -4.15 2.57
CA LEU A 183 18.73 -2.84 1.97
C LEU A 183 19.86 -2.93 0.95
N VAL A 184 19.60 -2.49 -0.29
CA VAL A 184 20.60 -2.48 -1.37
C VAL A 184 21.17 -1.07 -1.52
N GLU A 185 20.31 -0.06 -1.60
CA GLU A 185 20.72 1.32 -1.83
C GLU A 185 19.69 2.30 -1.28
N VAL A 186 20.16 3.45 -0.75
CA VAL A 186 19.35 4.63 -0.49
C VAL A 186 19.90 5.80 -1.29
N SER A 187 19.09 6.37 -2.17
CA SER A 187 19.43 7.56 -2.96
C SER A 187 18.46 8.69 -2.63
N ARG A 188 18.96 9.76 -2.01
CA ARG A 188 18.17 10.97 -1.75
C ARG A 188 18.18 11.90 -2.96
N GLN A 189 17.01 12.18 -3.51
CA GLN A 189 16.79 13.11 -4.61
C GLN A 189 16.10 14.37 -4.10
N PRO A 190 16.13 15.50 -4.84
CA PRO A 190 15.50 16.74 -4.39
C PRO A 190 14.00 16.63 -4.09
N MET A 191 13.31 15.67 -4.73
CA MET A 191 11.86 15.51 -4.67
C MET A 191 11.41 14.21 -4.00
N TYR A 192 12.30 13.25 -3.76
CA TYR A 192 11.96 11.96 -3.16
C TYR A 192 13.21 11.23 -2.67
N THR A 193 13.03 10.26 -1.78
CA THR A 193 14.07 9.29 -1.41
C THR A 193 13.75 7.96 -2.09
N ASN A 194 14.69 7.45 -2.88
CA ASN A 194 14.60 6.11 -3.45
C ASN A 194 15.29 5.11 -2.53
N ILE A 195 14.60 4.03 -2.19
CA ILE A 195 15.11 2.96 -1.35
C ILE A 195 14.97 1.66 -2.13
N THR A 196 16.11 1.14 -2.60
CA THR A 196 16.15 -0.14 -3.31
C THR A 196 16.38 -1.27 -2.33
N VAL A 197 15.51 -2.29 -2.37
CA VAL A 197 15.54 -3.42 -1.43
C VAL A 197 15.38 -4.75 -2.14
N GLU A 198 16.10 -5.75 -1.65
CA GLU A 198 15.89 -7.16 -2.01
C GLU A 198 14.93 -7.78 -0.99
N ILE A 199 13.79 -8.31 -1.47
CA ILE A 199 12.71 -8.82 -0.61
C ILE A 199 12.54 -10.34 -0.69
N GLY A 200 13.53 -11.04 -1.26
CA GLY A 200 13.48 -12.49 -1.50
C GLY A 200 12.60 -12.85 -2.70
N ARG A 201 12.23 -14.12 -2.79
CA ARG A 201 11.50 -14.70 -3.92
C ARG A 201 10.17 -15.33 -3.48
N PRO A 202 9.18 -15.45 -4.38
CA PRO A 202 8.01 -16.27 -4.10
C PRO A 202 8.42 -17.72 -3.76
N PRO A 203 7.69 -18.39 -2.85
CA PRO A 203 7.91 -19.81 -2.62
C PRO A 203 7.71 -20.59 -3.93
N PRO A 204 8.44 -21.71 -4.14
CA PRO A 204 8.25 -22.55 -5.32
C PRO A 204 6.77 -22.88 -5.51
N ARG A 205 6.26 -22.73 -6.73
CA ARG A 205 4.92 -23.23 -7.04
C ARG A 205 4.94 -24.74 -6.80
N LEU A 206 4.11 -25.24 -5.88
CA LEU A 206 3.85 -26.66 -5.78
C LEU A 206 3.46 -27.15 -7.18
N ALA A 207 4.23 -28.10 -7.72
CA ALA A 207 3.90 -28.72 -8.99
C ALA A 207 2.45 -29.22 -8.88
N ARG A 208 1.61 -28.87 -9.86
CA ARG A 208 0.29 -29.50 -9.97
C ARG A 208 0.55 -30.98 -10.26
N GLY A 209 0.43 -31.82 -9.25
CA GLY A 209 0.31 -33.26 -9.40
C GLY A 209 -1.03 -33.62 -10.04
#